data_AF-A0A8S4FRX5-F1
#
_entry.id   AF-A0A8S4FRX5-F1
#
_cell.length_a   1.000
_cell.length_b   1.000
_cell.length_c   1.000
_cell.angle_alpha   90.00
_cell.angle_beta   90.00
_cell.angle_gamma   90.00
#
_symmetry.space_group_name_H-M   'P 1'
#
loop_
_entity.id
_entity.type
_entity.pdbx_description
1 polymer ?
#
loop_
_entity_poly.entity_id
_entity_poly.type
_entity_poly.pdbx_seq_one_letter_code
_entity_poly.pdbx_strand_id
1 'polypeptide(L)'
;MLIDIQTQESPITSVVRKGLVATARGCSAQVGAVDSDLEHLRGDPPFPEKAACVVKCLLNKVSSAVRGGLVATARGCSAQVGAADSDLEHLRGDPPFPEKAACVVKCLLNKIGIVKNDKYSKSGFLTLITPLVMANKKKLEHMKSVADNCDKEVNHKEAKPCQLGNEITACIFKYAPELHFNKRVN
;
A
#
# COMPACT_ATOMS: atom_id res chain seq x y z
N MET A 1 22.11 12.98 -35.35
CA MET A 1 21.10 11.90 -35.29
C MET A 1 20.57 11.90 -33.86
N LEU A 2 19.44 12.58 -33.62
CA LEU A 2 18.79 12.63 -32.30
C LEU A 2 17.95 11.35 -32.16
N ILE A 3 18.13 10.64 -31.06
CA ILE A 3 17.37 9.42 -30.73
C ILE A 3 16.05 9.88 -30.11
N ASP A 4 14.97 9.78 -30.86
CA ASP A 4 13.59 9.84 -30.33
C ASP A 4 13.36 8.63 -29.41
N ILE A 5 13.40 8.86 -28.10
CA ILE A 5 12.90 7.91 -27.11
C ILE A 5 11.37 8.03 -27.14
N GLN A 6 10.72 7.30 -28.05
CA GLN A 6 9.29 7.05 -27.95
C GLN A 6 9.05 6.12 -26.75
N THR A 7 8.72 6.70 -25.60
CA THR A 7 8.15 5.98 -24.47
C THR A 7 6.79 5.41 -24.90
N GLN A 8 6.76 4.16 -25.34
CA GLN A 8 5.52 3.40 -25.52
C GLN A 8 4.79 3.32 -24.18
N GLU A 9 3.74 4.14 -23.99
CA GLU A 9 2.85 4.01 -22.83
C GLU A 9 2.13 2.66 -22.93
N SER A 10 2.31 1.80 -21.93
CA SER A 10 1.58 0.53 -21.90
C SER A 10 0.06 0.78 -21.86
N PRO A 11 -0.76 -0.09 -22.49
CA PRO A 11 -2.23 0.04 -22.43
C PRO A 11 -2.77 0.03 -20.98
N ILE A 12 -2.06 -0.63 -20.06
CA ILE A 12 -2.36 -0.62 -18.62
C ILE A 12 -2.18 0.79 -18.04
N THR A 13 -1.11 1.50 -18.42
CA THR A 13 -0.84 2.89 -17.99
C THR A 13 -1.94 3.84 -18.47
N SER A 14 -2.47 3.66 -19.68
CA SER A 14 -3.55 4.49 -20.24
C SER A 14 -4.89 4.30 -19.52
N VAL A 15 -5.26 3.05 -19.22
CA VAL A 15 -6.50 2.72 -18.49
C VAL A 15 -6.44 3.26 -17.06
N VAL A 16 -5.32 3.06 -16.37
CA VAL A 16 -5.11 3.57 -15.01
C VAL A 16 -5.15 5.10 -14.99
N ARG A 17 -4.49 5.77 -15.96
CA ARG A 17 -4.54 7.24 -16.07
C ARG A 17 -5.96 7.74 -16.30
N LYS A 18 -6.73 7.14 -17.21
CA LYS A 18 -8.13 7.52 -17.47
C LYS A 18 -9.00 7.35 -16.22
N GLY A 19 -8.84 6.24 -15.50
CA GLY A 19 -9.54 6.00 -14.23
C GLY A 19 -9.18 7.03 -13.15
N LEU A 20 -7.90 7.37 -13.03
CA LEU A 20 -7.42 8.38 -12.08
C LEU A 20 -7.95 9.78 -12.42
N VAL A 21 -7.95 10.15 -13.69
CA VAL A 21 -8.50 11.43 -14.18
C VAL A 21 -10.01 11.51 -13.96
N ALA A 22 -10.75 10.45 -14.23
CA ALA A 22 -12.18 10.39 -13.96
C ALA A 22 -12.48 10.53 -12.46
N THR A 23 -11.68 9.88 -11.62
CA THR A 23 -11.78 9.97 -10.16
C THR A 23 -11.50 11.40 -9.67
N ALA A 24 -10.47 12.06 -10.21
CA ALA A 24 -10.15 13.45 -9.89
C ALA A 24 -11.27 14.40 -10.29
N ARG A 25 -11.80 14.28 -11.52
CA ARG A 25 -12.95 15.09 -11.97
C ARG A 25 -14.18 14.90 -11.09
N GLY A 26 -14.49 13.65 -10.73
CA GLY A 26 -15.60 13.35 -9.82
C GLY A 26 -15.41 14.00 -8.45
N CYS A 27 -14.18 14.01 -7.92
CA CYS A 27 -13.88 14.68 -6.66
C CYS A 27 -13.99 16.21 -6.76
N SER A 28 -13.49 16.83 -7.83
CA SER A 28 -13.64 18.27 -8.05
C SER A 28 -15.11 18.68 -8.15
N ALA A 29 -15.92 17.92 -8.89
CA ALA A 29 -17.35 18.15 -9.00
C ALA A 29 -18.06 18.01 -7.64
N GLN A 30 -17.70 17.00 -6.85
CA GLN A 30 -18.30 16.75 -5.53
C GLN A 30 -18.09 17.92 -4.55
N VAL A 31 -16.96 18.63 -4.65
CA VAL A 31 -16.62 19.71 -3.72
C VAL A 31 -16.78 21.11 -4.31
N GLY A 32 -17.33 21.22 -5.53
CA GLY A 32 -17.49 22.49 -6.23
C GLY A 32 -16.18 23.22 -6.50
N ALA A 33 -15.10 22.47 -6.75
CA ALA A 33 -13.79 23.01 -7.07
C ALA A 33 -13.69 23.33 -8.57
N VAL A 34 -13.20 24.52 -8.89
CA VAL A 34 -12.92 24.97 -10.26
C VAL A 34 -11.42 24.85 -10.55
N ASP A 35 -11.01 25.01 -11.82
CA ASP A 35 -9.61 24.79 -12.22
C ASP A 35 -8.60 25.64 -11.42
N SER A 36 -8.95 26.87 -11.03
CA SER A 36 -8.09 27.71 -10.18
C SER A 36 -7.88 27.12 -8.79
N ASP A 37 -8.86 26.40 -8.24
CA ASP A 37 -8.71 25.71 -6.95
C ASP A 37 -7.70 24.55 -7.08
N LEU A 38 -7.64 23.90 -8.24
CA LEU A 38 -6.72 22.79 -8.50
C LEU A 38 -5.27 23.25 -8.71
N GLU A 39 -5.03 24.51 -9.09
CA GLU A 39 -3.66 25.03 -9.23
C GLU A 39 -2.87 24.94 -7.92
N HIS A 40 -3.55 25.08 -6.78
CA HIS A 40 -2.95 24.92 -5.46
C HIS A 40 -2.40 23.51 -5.20
N LEU A 41 -2.86 22.49 -5.92
CA LEU A 41 -2.34 21.11 -5.81
C LEU A 41 -0.93 20.94 -6.38
N ARG A 42 -0.42 21.95 -7.11
CA ARG A 42 0.98 21.99 -7.57
C ARG A 42 1.95 22.44 -6.46
N GLY A 43 1.46 23.08 -5.40
CA GLY A 43 2.26 23.54 -4.27
C GLY A 43 2.41 22.50 -3.16
N ASP A 44 3.23 22.84 -2.17
CA ASP A 44 3.30 22.08 -0.92
C ASP A 44 2.10 22.44 -0.01
N PRO A 45 1.55 21.48 0.77
CA PRO A 45 0.52 21.77 1.77
C PRO A 45 1.02 22.76 2.85
N PRO A 46 0.11 23.51 3.52
CA PRO A 46 -1.35 23.34 3.56
C PRO A 46 -2.09 23.91 2.34
N PHE A 47 -3.09 23.17 1.86
CA PHE A 47 -3.94 23.59 0.75
C PHE A 47 -5.13 24.45 1.22
N PRO A 48 -5.62 25.39 0.40
CA PRO A 48 -6.91 26.06 0.64
C PRO A 48 -8.06 25.06 0.75
N GLU A 49 -9.15 25.46 1.40
CA GLU A 49 -10.27 24.58 1.78
C GLU A 49 -10.75 23.65 0.65
N LYS A 50 -11.05 24.22 -0.52
CA LYS A 50 -11.53 23.43 -1.68
C LYS A 50 -10.49 22.45 -2.19
N ALA A 51 -9.23 22.89 -2.35
CA ALA A 51 -8.14 22.03 -2.77
C ALA A 51 -7.87 20.89 -1.76
N ALA A 52 -7.93 21.20 -0.46
CA ALA A 52 -7.84 20.21 0.61
C ALA A 52 -8.99 19.18 0.54
N CYS A 53 -10.21 19.63 0.24
CA CYS A 53 -11.37 18.75 0.04
C CYS A 53 -11.23 17.84 -1.19
N VAL A 54 -10.68 18.34 -2.31
CA VAL A 54 -10.34 17.52 -3.48
C VAL A 54 -9.32 16.43 -3.11
N VAL A 55 -8.24 16.80 -2.41
CA VAL A 55 -7.21 15.85 -1.94
C VAL A 55 -7.82 14.80 -1.02
N LYS A 56 -8.66 15.20 -0.07
CA LYS A 56 -9.34 14.27 0.85
C LYS A 56 -10.25 13.30 0.09
N CYS A 57 -11.03 13.78 -0.88
CA CYS A 57 -11.86 12.92 -1.72
C CYS A 57 -11.04 11.92 -2.52
N LEU A 58 -9.95 12.38 -3.15
CA LEU A 58 -9.03 11.53 -3.90
C LEU A 58 -8.43 10.44 -3.02
N LEU A 59 -7.92 10.80 -1.85
CA LEU A 59 -7.35 9.86 -0.88
C LEU A 59 -8.39 8.81 -0.45
N ASN A 60 -9.64 9.21 -0.21
CA ASN A 60 -10.71 8.27 0.17
C ASN A 60 -11.04 7.29 -0.96
N LYS A 61 -11.18 7.76 -2.20
CA LYS A 61 -11.48 6.89 -3.35
C LYS A 61 -10.33 5.95 -3.67
N VAL A 62 -9.09 6.45 -3.64
CA VAL A 62 -7.88 5.62 -3.79
C VAL A 62 -7.81 4.58 -2.68
N SER A 63 -8.05 4.96 -1.42
CA SER A 63 -8.05 4.02 -0.29
C SER A 63 -9.12 2.93 -0.43
N SER A 64 -10.31 3.27 -0.93
CA SER A 64 -11.38 2.31 -1.18
C SER A 64 -11.01 1.31 -2.28
N ALA A 65 -10.47 1.79 -3.40
CA ALA A 65 -10.00 0.93 -4.49
C ALA A 65 -8.85 0.01 -4.05
N VAL A 66 -7.88 0.57 -3.30
CA VAL A 66 -6.78 -0.20 -2.72
C VAL A 66 -7.31 -1.28 -1.77
N ARG A 67 -8.27 -0.95 -0.89
CA ARG A 67 -8.90 -1.93 0.01
C ARG A 67 -9.58 -3.05 -0.77
N GLY A 68 -10.35 -2.72 -1.81
CA GLY A 68 -11.01 -3.72 -2.67
C GLY A 68 -10.01 -4.65 -3.34
N GLY A 69 -8.93 -4.10 -3.92
CA GLY A 69 -7.85 -4.87 -4.54
C GLY A 69 -7.12 -5.78 -3.54
N LEU A 70 -6.82 -5.28 -2.34
CA LEU A 70 -6.20 -6.08 -1.27
C LEU A 70 -7.09 -7.25 -0.84
N VAL A 71 -8.40 -7.04 -0.66
CA VAL A 71 -9.34 -8.11 -0.30
C VAL A 71 -9.43 -9.17 -1.40
N ALA A 72 -9.53 -8.75 -2.67
CA ALA A 72 -9.54 -9.67 -3.80
C ALA A 72 -8.24 -10.50 -3.88
N THR A 73 -7.10 -9.85 -3.67
CA THR A 73 -5.78 -10.50 -3.67
C THR A 73 -5.65 -11.48 -2.50
N ALA A 74 -6.08 -11.09 -1.30
CA ALA A 74 -6.07 -11.94 -0.11
C ALA A 74 -6.94 -13.19 -0.30
N ARG A 75 -8.12 -13.06 -0.91
CA ARG A 75 -8.96 -14.20 -1.28
C ARG A 75 -8.27 -15.13 -2.27
N GLY A 76 -7.62 -14.58 -3.29
CA GLY A 76 -6.83 -15.36 -4.25
C GLY A 76 -5.68 -16.12 -3.58
N CYS A 77 -4.98 -15.48 -2.64
CA CYS A 77 -3.94 -16.11 -1.85
C CYS A 77 -4.46 -17.21 -0.91
N SER A 78 -5.62 -16.98 -0.28
CA SER A 78 -6.28 -18.01 0.53
C SER A 78 -6.59 -19.26 -0.29
N ALA A 79 -7.18 -19.07 -1.48
CA ALA A 79 -7.48 -20.17 -2.41
C ALA A 79 -6.21 -20.88 -2.89
N GLN A 80 -5.15 -20.13 -3.22
CA GLN A 80 -3.87 -20.71 -3.67
C GLN A 80 -3.20 -21.56 -2.60
N VAL A 81 -3.33 -21.17 -1.33
CA VAL A 81 -2.75 -21.88 -0.18
C VAL A 81 -3.65 -23.03 0.30
N GLY A 82 -4.92 -23.06 -0.10
CA GLY A 82 -5.91 -24.00 0.46
C GLY A 82 -6.21 -23.70 1.94
N ALA A 83 -6.25 -22.42 2.30
CA ALA A 83 -6.61 -21.96 3.63
C ALA A 83 -8.14 -21.94 3.79
N ALA A 84 -8.61 -22.48 4.91
CA ALA A 84 -10.01 -22.37 5.34
C ALA A 84 -10.24 -21.03 6.06
N ASP A 85 -11.50 -20.63 6.22
CA ASP A 85 -11.83 -19.39 6.95
C ASP A 85 -11.28 -19.40 8.38
N SER A 86 -11.25 -20.57 9.04
CA SER A 86 -10.65 -20.77 10.36
C SER A 86 -9.15 -20.45 10.39
N ASP A 87 -8.42 -20.73 9.30
CA ASP A 87 -7.00 -20.40 9.20
C ASP A 87 -6.79 -18.87 9.15
N LEU A 88 -7.73 -18.14 8.54
CA LEU A 88 -7.67 -16.68 8.40
C LEU A 88 -8.02 -15.95 9.69
N GLU A 89 -8.67 -16.60 10.66
CA GLU A 89 -9.00 -15.98 11.94
C GLU A 89 -7.76 -15.59 12.73
N HIS A 90 -6.66 -16.33 12.57
CA HIS A 90 -5.37 -16.01 13.16
C HIS A 90 -4.80 -14.66 12.68
N LEU A 91 -5.20 -14.17 11.51
CA LEU A 91 -4.77 -12.88 10.97
C LEU A 91 -5.39 -11.69 11.71
N ARG A 92 -6.36 -11.93 12.61
CA ARG A 92 -6.87 -10.91 13.53
C ARG A 92 -5.92 -10.64 14.69
N GLY A 93 -5.03 -11.59 15.00
CA GLY A 93 -4.01 -11.45 16.03
C GLY A 93 -2.75 -10.76 15.55
N ASP A 94 -1.75 -10.72 16.44
CA ASP A 94 -0.38 -10.37 16.09
C ASP A 94 0.40 -11.64 15.71
N PRO A 95 1.43 -11.54 14.85
CA PRO A 95 2.31 -12.67 14.54
C PRO A 95 3.03 -13.20 15.81
N PRO A 96 3.47 -14.46 15.84
CA PRO A 96 3.55 -15.39 14.72
C PRO A 96 2.22 -16.07 14.38
N PHE A 97 1.88 -16.08 13.09
CA PHE A 97 0.72 -16.81 12.58
C PHE A 97 1.06 -18.28 12.32
N PRO A 98 0.07 -19.20 12.45
CA PRO A 98 0.20 -20.58 12.01
C PRO A 98 0.55 -20.69 10.53
N GLU A 99 1.08 -21.84 10.11
CA GLU A 99 1.69 -22.02 8.79
C GLU A 99 0.81 -21.54 7.62
N LYS A 100 -0.44 -22.01 7.52
CA LYS A 100 -1.35 -21.60 6.44
C LYS A 100 -1.61 -20.10 6.43
N ALA A 101 -1.90 -19.51 7.58
CA ALA A 101 -2.11 -18.07 7.72
C ALA A 101 -0.85 -17.27 7.30
N ALA A 102 0.33 -17.72 7.74
CA ALA A 102 1.61 -17.13 7.35
C ALA A 102 1.88 -17.26 5.84
N CYS A 103 1.50 -18.38 5.22
CA CYS A 103 1.60 -18.57 3.77
C CYS A 103 0.68 -17.60 3.01
N VAL A 104 -0.54 -17.38 3.49
CA VAL A 104 -1.48 -16.41 2.90
C VAL A 104 -0.90 -14.99 2.99
N VAL A 105 -0.34 -14.62 4.14
CA VAL A 105 0.34 -13.32 4.33
C VAL A 105 1.51 -13.18 3.37
N LYS A 106 2.39 -14.18 3.28
CA LYS A 106 3.53 -14.14 2.36
C LYS A 106 3.09 -14.02 0.90
N CYS A 107 2.05 -14.76 0.49
CA CYS A 107 1.47 -14.64 -0.84
C CYS A 107 0.96 -13.22 -1.10
N LEU A 108 0.23 -12.63 -0.15
CA LEU A 108 -0.27 -11.27 -0.27
C LEU A 108 0.88 -10.26 -0.41
N LEU A 109 1.88 -10.35 0.47
CA LEU A 109 3.06 -9.48 0.45
C LEU A 109 3.84 -9.61 -0.87
N ASN A 110 3.91 -10.80 -1.45
CA ASN A 110 4.51 -11.02 -2.78
C ASN A 110 3.68 -10.33 -3.88
N LYS A 111 2.36 -10.58 -3.91
CA LYS A 111 1.45 -10.00 -4.91
C LYS A 111 1.44 -8.47 -4.91
N ILE A 112 1.56 -7.85 -3.73
CA ILE A 112 1.60 -6.38 -3.58
C ILE A 112 3.04 -5.81 -3.64
N GLY A 113 4.03 -6.67 -3.89
CA GLY A 113 5.41 -6.28 -4.17
C GLY A 113 6.29 -6.01 -2.94
N ILE A 114 5.80 -6.23 -1.72
CA ILE A 114 6.60 -6.14 -0.47
C ILE A 114 7.58 -7.33 -0.36
N VAL A 115 7.25 -8.48 -0.94
CA VAL A 115 8.19 -9.58 -1.13
C VAL A 115 8.60 -9.66 -2.60
N LYS A 116 9.91 -9.70 -2.86
CA LYS A 116 10.48 -9.94 -4.19
C LYS A 116 11.66 -10.88 -4.06
N ASN A 117 11.77 -11.86 -4.95
CA ASN A 117 12.84 -12.87 -4.92
C ASN A 117 12.97 -13.52 -3.52
N ASP A 118 11.81 -13.85 -2.92
CA ASP A 118 11.71 -14.40 -1.56
C ASP A 118 12.43 -13.59 -0.47
N LYS A 119 12.52 -12.27 -0.66
CA LYS A 119 13.11 -11.32 0.29
C LYS A 119 12.19 -10.13 0.51
N TYR A 120 12.37 -9.47 1.65
CA TYR A 120 11.71 -8.19 1.91
C TYR A 120 12.21 -7.14 0.91
N SER A 121 11.28 -6.44 0.30
CA SER A 121 11.54 -5.36 -0.66
C SER A 121 11.22 -4.02 -0.02
N LYS A 122 12.25 -3.31 0.46
CA LYS A 122 12.15 -1.93 0.92
C LYS A 122 11.45 -1.03 -0.11
N SER A 123 11.84 -1.13 -1.38
CA SER A 123 11.23 -0.35 -2.46
C SER A 123 9.77 -0.73 -2.71
N GLY A 124 9.42 -2.01 -2.59
CA GLY A 124 8.04 -2.49 -2.63
C GLY A 124 7.17 -1.90 -1.53
N PHE A 125 7.64 -1.96 -0.28
CA PHE A 125 6.96 -1.36 0.86
C PHE A 125 6.76 0.16 0.69
N LEU A 126 7.82 0.88 0.31
CA LEU A 126 7.74 2.32 0.08
C LEU A 126 6.78 2.69 -1.05
N THR A 127 6.75 1.91 -2.13
CA THR A 127 5.82 2.12 -3.25
C THR A 127 4.37 2.01 -2.79
N LEU A 128 4.08 1.04 -1.91
CA LEU A 128 2.73 0.84 -1.40
C LEU A 128 2.30 1.92 -0.40
N ILE A 129 3.18 2.29 0.54
CA ILE A 129 2.80 3.17 1.65
C ILE A 129 2.87 4.66 1.30
N THR A 130 3.76 5.08 0.40
CA THR A 130 3.97 6.50 0.07
C THR A 130 2.68 7.22 -0.32
N PRO A 131 1.83 6.68 -1.23
CA PRO A 131 0.57 7.34 -1.58
C PRO A 131 -0.39 7.55 -0.39
N LEU A 132 -0.29 6.70 0.64
CA LEU A 132 -1.15 6.75 1.83
C LEU A 132 -0.67 7.78 2.86
N VAL A 133 0.62 8.12 2.86
CA VAL A 133 1.23 9.00 3.86
C VAL A 133 1.92 10.24 3.27
N MET A 134 1.92 10.41 1.94
CA MET A 134 2.62 11.52 1.27
C MET A 134 2.17 12.91 1.72
N ALA A 135 0.91 13.05 2.14
CA ALA A 135 0.37 14.31 2.68
C ALA A 135 0.92 14.66 4.08
N ASN A 136 1.64 13.74 4.75
CA ASN A 136 2.20 13.94 6.08
C ASN A 136 3.68 13.58 6.09
N LYS A 137 4.55 14.60 5.98
CA LYS A 137 6.02 14.45 5.95
C LYS A 137 6.53 13.60 7.13
N LYS A 138 6.02 13.80 8.34
CA LYS A 138 6.40 13.02 9.54
C LYS A 138 6.07 11.53 9.40
N LYS A 139 4.87 11.20 8.91
CA LYS A 139 4.48 9.80 8.65
C LYS A 139 5.30 9.19 7.51
N LEU A 140 5.59 9.94 6.46
CA LEU A 140 6.43 9.47 5.37
C LEU A 140 7.86 9.14 5.85
N GLU A 141 8.50 10.04 6.61
CA GLU A 141 9.82 9.77 7.20
C GLU A 141 9.80 8.60 8.18
N HIS A 142 8.74 8.48 8.99
CA HIS A 142 8.55 7.33 9.86
C HIS A 142 8.48 6.01 9.06
N MET A 143 7.67 5.95 8.00
CA MET A 143 7.55 4.76 7.16
C MET A 143 8.86 4.43 6.39
N LYS A 144 9.67 5.44 6.03
CA LYS A 144 11.02 5.20 5.50
C LYS A 144 11.91 4.50 6.53
N SER A 145 11.89 4.98 7.78
CA SER A 145 12.64 4.36 8.88
C SER A 145 12.20 2.91 9.14
N VAL A 146 10.89 2.63 9.13
CA VAL A 146 10.34 1.27 9.22
C VAL A 146 10.90 0.38 8.11
N ALA A 147 10.89 0.88 6.88
CA ALA A 147 11.38 0.15 5.71
C ALA A 147 12.87 -0.18 5.82
N ASP A 148 13.68 0.78 6.28
CA ASP A 148 15.12 0.60 6.51
C ASP A 148 15.42 -0.41 7.62
N ASN A 149 14.69 -0.35 8.73
CA ASN A 149 14.91 -1.27 9.83
C ASN A 149 14.50 -2.70 9.46
N CYS A 150 13.40 -2.88 8.73
CA CYS A 150 12.98 -4.21 8.29
C CYS A 150 13.84 -4.81 7.20
N ASP A 151 14.40 -4.00 6.31
CA ASP A 151 15.40 -4.48 5.36
C ASP A 151 16.61 -5.08 6.07
N LYS A 152 17.08 -4.44 7.15
CA LYS A 152 18.20 -4.89 7.99
C LYS A 152 17.87 -6.00 8.99
N GLU A 153 16.61 -6.32 9.21
CA GLU A 153 16.22 -7.36 10.19
C GLU A 153 15.81 -8.65 9.47
N VAL A 154 15.06 -8.53 8.39
CA VAL A 154 14.43 -9.66 7.69
C VAL A 154 15.38 -10.32 6.69
N ASN A 155 16.17 -9.54 5.95
CA ASN A 155 16.94 -10.08 4.82
C ASN A 155 18.22 -10.86 5.19
N HIS A 156 18.48 -11.08 6.49
CA HIS A 156 19.71 -11.71 6.99
C HIS A 156 19.61 -13.23 7.19
N LYS A 157 18.46 -13.84 6.91
CA LYS A 157 18.25 -15.29 7.11
C LYS A 157 17.53 -15.89 5.90
N GLU A 158 17.83 -17.14 5.59
CA GLU A 158 16.94 -17.95 4.75
C GLU A 158 15.69 -18.30 5.55
N ALA A 159 14.61 -17.57 5.28
CA ALA A 159 13.32 -17.87 5.89
C ALA A 159 12.70 -19.10 5.23
N LYS A 160 12.12 -19.99 6.04
CA LYS A 160 11.24 -21.05 5.51
C LYS A 160 10.12 -20.41 4.66
N PRO A 161 9.60 -21.09 3.62
CA PRO A 161 8.78 -20.46 2.58
C PRO A 161 7.68 -19.53 3.10
N CYS A 162 6.96 -19.89 4.17
CA CYS A 162 5.87 -19.08 4.73
C CYS A 162 6.27 -18.22 5.93
N GLN A 163 7.39 -18.52 6.59
CA GLN A 163 7.84 -17.80 7.79
C GLN A 163 8.27 -16.37 7.47
N LEU A 164 8.69 -16.10 6.23
CA LEU A 164 8.97 -14.74 5.77
C LEU A 164 7.76 -13.81 5.97
N GLY A 165 6.52 -14.31 5.83
CA GLY A 165 5.31 -13.53 6.10
C GLY A 165 5.21 -13.09 7.56
N ASN A 166 5.56 -13.97 8.51
CA ASN A 166 5.60 -13.66 9.94
C ASN A 166 6.72 -12.67 10.26
N GLU A 167 7.92 -12.90 9.73
CA GLU A 167 9.10 -12.05 9.98
C GLU A 167 8.87 -10.62 9.51
N ILE A 168 8.36 -10.44 8.29
CA ILE A 168 8.04 -9.11 7.75
C ILE A 168 6.96 -8.43 8.58
N THR A 169 5.86 -9.14 8.89
CA THR A 169 4.75 -8.54 9.64
C THR A 169 5.18 -8.15 11.05
N ALA A 170 5.92 -9.03 11.74
CA ALA A 170 6.44 -8.75 13.08
C ALA A 170 7.38 -7.55 13.07
N CYS A 171 8.26 -7.44 12.07
CA CYS A 171 9.15 -6.30 11.95
C CYS A 171 8.38 -4.98 11.72
N ILE A 172 7.41 -4.97 10.81
CA ILE A 172 6.58 -3.78 10.56
C ILE A 172 5.85 -3.39 11.85
N PHE A 173 5.29 -4.36 12.58
CA PHE A 173 4.58 -4.13 13.84
C PHE A 173 5.48 -3.62 14.97
N LYS A 174 6.74 -4.02 14.98
CA LYS A 174 7.75 -3.53 15.93
C LYS A 174 8.08 -2.06 15.69
N TYR A 175 8.24 -1.65 14.42
CA TYR A 175 8.65 -0.28 14.08
C TYR A 175 7.49 0.67 13.76
N ALA A 176 6.29 0.15 13.52
CA ALA A 176 5.05 0.89 13.26
C ALA A 176 3.88 0.28 14.06
N PRO A 177 3.89 0.42 15.40
CA PRO A 177 2.89 -0.19 16.27
C PRO A 177 1.46 0.34 16.05
N GLU A 178 1.30 1.47 15.38
CA GLU A 178 0.01 2.01 14.94
C GLU A 178 -0.65 1.18 13.83
N LEU A 179 0.11 0.30 13.17
CA LEU A 179 -0.39 -0.61 12.13
C LEU A 179 -0.94 -1.92 12.70
N HIS A 180 -0.81 -2.16 14.02
CA HIS A 180 -1.42 -3.31 14.69
C HIS A 180 -2.93 -3.28 14.47
N PHE A 181 -3.50 -4.39 14.01
CA PHE A 181 -4.94 -4.48 13.75
C PHE A 181 -5.78 -4.32 15.02
N ASN A 182 -5.23 -4.67 16.18
CA ASN A 182 -5.92 -4.68 17.47
C ASN A 182 -5.96 -3.34 18.21
N LYS A 183 -5.26 -2.30 17.73
CA LYS A 183 -5.27 -0.99 18.40
C LYS A 183 -6.33 -0.01 17.89
N ARG A 184 -7.17 -0.42 16.92
CA ARG A 184 -8.30 0.37 16.40
C ARG A 184 -9.67 -0.07 16.95
N VAL A 185 -9.69 -0.73 18.10
CA VAL A 185 -10.88 -0.97 18.92
C VAL A 185 -10.64 -0.36 20.29
N ASN A 186 -10.67 0.98 20.35
CA ASN A 186 -10.94 1.79 21.54
C ASN A 186 -11.24 3.22 21.09
#